data_AF-A0A822DNI9-F1
#
_entry.id   AF-A0A822DNI9-F1
#
_cell.length_a   1.000
_cell.length_b   1.000
_cell.length_c   1.000
_cell.angle_alpha   90.00
_cell.angle_beta   90.00
_cell.angle_gamma   90.00
#
_symmetry.space_group_name_H-M   'P 1'
#
loop_
_entity.id
_entity.type
_entity.pdbx_description
1 polymer ?
#
loop_
_entity_poly.entity_id
_entity_poly.type
_entity_poly.pdbx_seq_one_letter_code
_entity_poly.pdbx_strand_id
1 'polypeptide(L)'
;WWRAPEIYINEEKYNEKIDLWSVGCIMAELILLKPLFPGEDAIDQLNKILDITGTPDSTTIQEICIPGISAYISQKEPKPKRDFNELFGFKYDPLTQNPISGVSPEGVDLLDRLLSFDPRQRPTAEQALSKFLIL
;
A
#
# COMPACT_ATOMS: atom_id res chain seq x y z
N TRP A 1 12.05 -1.53 -1.70
CA TRP A 1 11.16 -0.37 -1.82
C TRP A 1 9.82 -0.72 -2.47
N TRP A 2 9.79 -1.38 -3.63
CA TRP A 2 8.52 -1.77 -4.30
C TRP A 2 8.06 -3.22 -4.05
N ARG A 3 8.77 -4.01 -3.25
CA ARG A 3 8.39 -5.40 -2.95
C ARG A 3 7.15 -5.44 -2.06
N ALA A 4 6.26 -6.39 -2.35
CA ALA A 4 4.98 -6.56 -1.67
C ALA A 4 5.13 -7.16 -0.25
N PRO A 5 4.16 -6.93 0.66
CA PRO A 5 4.16 -7.45 2.03
C PRO A 5 4.34 -8.97 2.11
N GLU A 6 3.70 -9.73 1.22
CA GLU A 6 3.76 -11.19 1.15
C GLU A 6 5.19 -11.72 1.01
N ILE A 7 6.09 -10.96 0.36
CA ILE A 7 7.50 -11.33 0.25
C ILE A 7 8.21 -11.31 1.61
N TYR A 8 7.72 -10.53 2.58
CA TYR A 8 8.33 -10.41 3.91
C TYR A 8 7.66 -11.30 4.95
N ILE A 9 6.39 -11.66 4.73
CA ILE A 9 5.59 -12.37 5.71
C ILE A 9 5.38 -13.85 5.37
N ASN A 10 5.44 -14.23 4.09
CA ASN A 10 5.35 -15.61 3.61
C ASN A 10 5.76 -15.74 2.12
N GLU A 11 7.05 -15.94 1.86
CA GLU A 11 7.60 -16.05 0.50
C GLU A 11 7.05 -17.24 -0.31
N GLU A 12 6.41 -18.24 0.29
CA GLU A 12 5.84 -19.37 -0.47
C GLU A 12 4.43 -19.09 -1.00
N LYS A 13 3.78 -18.02 -0.53
CA LYS A 13 2.38 -17.69 -0.84
C LYS A 13 2.21 -16.37 -1.59
N TYR A 14 3.06 -16.10 -2.58
CA TYR A 14 2.85 -14.99 -3.51
C TYR A 14 2.23 -15.44 -4.83
N ASN A 15 1.59 -14.49 -5.51
CA ASN A 15 1.02 -14.66 -6.84
C ASN A 15 1.21 -13.35 -7.64
N GLU A 16 0.49 -13.18 -8.75
CA GLU A 16 0.57 -11.98 -9.59
C GLU A 16 0.19 -10.68 -8.88
N LYS A 17 -0.44 -10.74 -7.70
CA LYS A 17 -0.82 -9.56 -6.89
C LYS A 17 0.38 -8.78 -6.35
N ILE A 18 1.59 -9.35 -6.37
CA ILE A 18 2.82 -8.62 -6.04
C ILE A 18 3.10 -7.50 -7.04
N ASP A 19 2.73 -7.69 -8.31
CA ASP A 19 2.93 -6.69 -9.35
C ASP A 19 1.98 -5.51 -9.15
N LEU A 20 0.76 -5.78 -8.72
CA LEU A 20 -0.25 -4.76 -8.43
C LEU A 20 0.16 -3.88 -7.24
N TRP A 21 0.79 -4.46 -6.22
CA TRP A 21 1.41 -3.69 -5.14
C TRP A 21 2.53 -2.77 -5.67
N SER A 22 3.39 -3.32 -6.54
CA SER A 22 4.50 -2.57 -7.15
C SER A 22 3.98 -1.37 -7.96
N VAL A 23 2.90 -1.56 -8.73
CA VAL A 23 2.20 -0.47 -9.44
C VAL A 23 1.69 0.59 -8.47
N GLY A 24 1.07 0.20 -7.35
CA GLY A 24 0.63 1.13 -6.31
C GLY A 24 1.80 1.95 -5.73
N CYS A 25 2.94 1.31 -5.48
CA CYS A 25 4.14 1.99 -4.99
C CYS A 25 4.70 2.99 -6.00
N ILE A 26 4.76 2.63 -7.28
CA ILE A 26 5.23 3.51 -8.36
C ILE A 26 4.28 4.70 -8.52
N MET A 27 2.96 4.47 -8.53
CA MET A 27 1.97 5.54 -8.62
C MET A 27 2.09 6.51 -7.44
N ALA A 28 2.23 6.00 -6.21
CA ALA A 28 2.47 6.82 -5.03
C ALA A 28 3.78 7.62 -5.12
N GLU A 29 4.85 7.00 -5.64
CA GLU A 29 6.14 7.66 -5.82
C GLU A 29 6.10 8.78 -6.87
N LEU A 30 5.34 8.60 -7.95
CA LEU A 30 5.10 9.67 -8.94
C LEU A 30 4.36 10.87 -8.34
N ILE A 31 3.44 10.62 -7.40
CA ILE A 31 2.67 11.67 -6.71
C ILE A 31 3.53 12.39 -5.67
N LEU A 32 4.30 11.63 -4.88
CA LEU A 32 5.08 12.14 -3.76
C LEU A 32 6.49 12.62 -4.17
N LEU A 33 6.92 12.29 -5.38
CA LEU A 33 8.28 12.50 -5.90
C LEU A 33 9.38 11.88 -5.03
N LYS A 34 9.03 10.85 -4.26
CA LYS A 34 9.94 10.07 -3.40
C LYS A 34 9.36 8.67 -3.16
N PRO A 35 10.21 7.66 -2.87
CA PRO A 35 9.74 6.32 -2.59
C PRO A 35 8.77 6.29 -1.40
N LEU A 36 7.66 5.56 -1.54
CA LEU A 36 6.67 5.42 -0.46
C LEU A 36 7.22 4.59 0.72
N PHE A 37 7.99 3.54 0.42
CA PHE A 37 8.54 2.62 1.41
C PHE A 37 10.06 2.47 1.28
N PRO A 38 10.86 3.45 1.72
CA PRO A 38 12.31 3.42 1.63
C PRO A 38 12.93 2.57 2.75
N GLY A 39 12.64 1.26 2.78
CA GLY A 39 13.20 0.31 3.75
C GLY A 39 14.69 0.04 3.55
N GLU A 40 15.45 -0.03 4.64
CA GLU A 40 16.89 -0.37 4.63
C GLU A 40 17.13 -1.90 4.62
N ASP A 41 16.28 -2.65 5.31
CA ASP A 41 16.28 -4.10 5.35
C ASP A 41 14.85 -4.68 5.34
N ALA A 42 14.72 -6.01 5.42
CA ALA A 42 13.42 -6.69 5.37
C ALA A 42 12.47 -6.31 6.50
N ILE A 43 12.99 -6.15 7.73
CA ILE A 43 12.19 -5.82 8.90
C ILE A 43 11.81 -4.34 8.89
N ASP A 44 12.74 -3.45 8.56
CA ASP A 44 12.45 -2.03 8.41
C ASP A 44 11.42 -1.81 7.28
N GLN A 45 11.57 -2.48 6.13
CA GLN A 45 10.58 -2.42 5.05
C GLN A 45 9.19 -2.85 5.52
N LEU A 46 9.08 -3.98 6.23
CA LEU A 46 7.79 -4.45 6.78
C LEU A 46 7.18 -3.42 7.75
N ASN A 47 7.98 -2.81 8.62
CA ASN A 47 7.49 -1.78 9.53
C ASN A 47 6.97 -0.55 8.78
N LYS A 48 7.69 -0.07 7.74
CA LYS A 48 7.24 1.07 6.93
C LYS A 48 5.96 0.78 6.17
N ILE A 49 5.78 -0.47 5.72
CA ILE A 49 4.52 -0.92 5.12
C ILE A 49 3.38 -0.76 6.14
N LEU A 50 3.54 -1.35 7.34
CA LEU A 50 2.55 -1.29 8.41
C LEU A 50 2.26 0.15 8.90
N ASP A 51 3.24 1.06 8.83
CA ASP A 51 3.08 2.48 9.16
C ASP A 51 2.10 3.23 8.24
N ILE A 52 1.92 2.73 7.02
CA ILE A 52 1.01 3.32 6.01
C ILE A 52 -0.30 2.53 5.95
N THR A 53 -0.21 1.19 5.84
CA THR A 53 -1.40 0.33 5.66
C THR A 53 -2.16 0.08 6.96
N GLY A 54 -1.54 0.36 8.11
CA GLY A 54 -2.01 -0.06 9.42
C GLY A 54 -1.66 -1.52 9.73
N THR A 55 -1.85 -1.90 10.99
CA THR A 55 -1.69 -3.29 11.46
C THR A 55 -2.96 -4.07 11.14
N PRO A 56 -2.88 -5.18 10.37
CA PRO A 56 -4.04 -6.05 10.14
C PRO A 56 -4.55 -6.67 11.45
N ASP A 57 -5.80 -7.12 11.46
CA ASP A 57 -6.35 -7.83 12.60
C ASP A 57 -5.64 -9.19 12.82
N SER A 58 -5.77 -9.74 14.03
CA SER A 58 -5.08 -10.96 14.42
C SER A 58 -5.44 -12.16 13.54
N THR A 59 -6.66 -12.23 13.03
CA THR A 59 -7.12 -13.33 12.16
C THR A 59 -6.38 -13.26 10.84
N THR A 60 -6.36 -12.08 10.22
CA THR A 60 -5.62 -11.84 8.97
C THR A 60 -4.14 -12.19 9.15
N ILE A 61 -3.50 -11.72 10.23
CA ILE A 61 -2.08 -12.02 10.51
C ILE A 61 -1.84 -13.53 10.58
N GLN A 62 -2.69 -14.29 11.28
CA GLN A 62 -2.52 -15.74 11.43
C GLN A 62 -2.71 -16.51 10.12
N GLU A 63 -3.57 -16.01 9.22
CA GLU A 63 -3.83 -16.66 7.93
C GLU A 63 -2.68 -16.50 6.93
N ILE A 64 -2.09 -15.31 6.87
CA ILE A 64 -1.17 -14.94 5.78
C ILE A 64 0.31 -14.91 6.19
N CYS A 65 0.63 -14.73 7.48
CA CYS A 65 2.01 -14.68 7.95
C CYS A 65 2.51 -16.05 8.42
N ILE A 66 3.80 -16.32 8.23
CA ILE A 66 4.47 -17.44 8.91
C ILE A 66 4.53 -17.21 10.43
N PRO A 67 4.62 -18.26 11.27
CA PRO A 67 4.53 -18.14 12.73
C PRO A 67 5.51 -17.12 13.34
N GLY A 68 6.75 -17.07 12.85
CA GLY A 68 7.76 -16.12 13.35
C GLY A 68 7.39 -14.66 13.11
N ILE A 69 6.85 -14.34 11.93
CA ILE A 69 6.42 -12.99 11.57
C ILE A 69 5.10 -12.62 12.25
N SER A 70 4.17 -13.58 12.37
CA SER A 70 2.95 -13.39 13.15
C SER A 70 3.27 -12.98 14.59
N ALA A 71 4.16 -13.72 15.26
CA ALA A 71 4.59 -13.41 16.62
C ALA A 71 5.30 -12.05 16.72
N TYR A 72 6.09 -11.67 15.70
CA TYR A 72 6.75 -10.37 15.64
C TYR A 72 5.74 -9.21 15.56
N ILE A 73 4.74 -9.31 14.68
CA ILE A 73 3.73 -8.25 14.51
C ILE A 73 2.84 -8.15 15.75
N SER A 74 2.43 -9.29 16.33
CA SER A 74 1.55 -9.32 17.51
C SER A 74 2.16 -8.72 18.78
N GLN A 75 3.48 -8.59 18.87
CA GLN A 75 4.16 -7.94 20.00
C GLN A 75 4.18 -6.40 19.91
N LYS A 76 3.80 -5.83 18.75
CA LYS A 76 3.81 -4.38 18.53
C LYS A 76 2.44 -3.77 18.86
N GLU A 77 2.46 -2.49 19.20
CA GLU A 77 1.21 -1.71 19.27
C GLU A 77 0.55 -1.63 17.88
N PRO A 78 -0.77 -1.90 17.78
CA PRO A 78 -1.50 -1.75 16.53
C PRO A 78 -1.45 -0.31 16.00
N LYS A 79 -1.20 -0.16 14.71
CA LYS A 79 -1.14 1.13 14.03
C LYS A 79 -2.40 1.33 13.17
N PRO A 80 -3.03 2.52 13.20
CA PRO A 80 -4.12 2.81 12.29
C PRO A 80 -3.58 2.98 10.86
N LYS A 81 -4.43 2.67 9.87
CA LYS A 81 -4.16 3.02 8.47
C LYS A 81 -4.07 4.54 8.32
N ARG A 82 -3.13 5.02 7.52
CA ARG A 82 -3.04 6.45 7.17
C ARG A 82 -4.21 6.86 6.28
N ASP A 83 -4.64 8.11 6.38
CA ASP A 83 -5.63 8.66 5.45
C ASP A 83 -4.98 8.89 4.07
N PHE A 84 -5.41 8.12 3.08
CA PHE A 84 -4.88 8.20 1.72
C PHE A 84 -5.35 9.45 0.97
N ASN A 85 -6.47 10.07 1.36
CA ASN A 85 -6.85 11.38 0.82
C ASN A 85 -5.87 12.46 1.29
N GLU A 86 -5.41 12.38 2.54
CA GLU A 86 -4.39 13.29 3.05
C GLU A 86 -3.03 13.06 2.38
N LEU A 87 -2.65 11.81 2.13
CA LEU A 87 -1.37 11.47 1.52
C LEU A 87 -1.31 11.74 0.02
N PHE A 88 -2.36 11.37 -0.71
CA PHE A 88 -2.33 11.28 -2.18
C PHE A 88 -3.38 12.15 -2.86
N GLY A 89 -4.37 12.68 -2.14
CA GLY A 89 -5.38 13.57 -2.71
C GLY A 89 -4.79 14.90 -3.18
N PHE A 90 -5.53 15.60 -4.04
CA PHE A 90 -5.09 16.88 -4.60
C PHE A 90 -4.63 17.87 -3.53
N LYS A 91 -3.44 18.43 -3.74
CA LYS A 91 -2.94 19.62 -3.06
C LYS A 91 -3.06 20.79 -4.02
N TYR A 92 -3.47 21.94 -3.51
CA TYR A 92 -3.77 23.12 -4.31
C TYR A 92 -2.81 24.25 -3.97
N ASP A 93 -2.43 25.01 -4.99
CA ASP A 93 -1.73 26.28 -4.79
C ASP A 93 -2.68 27.27 -4.09
N PRO A 94 -2.28 27.86 -2.95
CA PRO A 94 -3.17 28.75 -2.18
C PRO A 94 -3.65 30.00 -2.94
N LEU A 95 -2.89 30.45 -3.94
CA LEU A 95 -3.18 31.68 -4.68
C LEU A 95 -4.01 31.41 -5.93
N THR A 96 -3.62 30.39 -6.71
CA THR A 96 -4.26 30.10 -8.00
C THR A 96 -5.39 29.09 -7.91
N GLN A 97 -5.49 28.34 -6.80
CA GLN A 97 -6.43 27.23 -6.60
C GLN A 97 -6.29 26.13 -7.66
N ASN A 98 -5.17 26.08 -8.37
CA ASN A 98 -4.85 25.00 -9.29
C ASN A 98 -4.20 23.83 -8.53
N PRO A 99 -4.43 22.57 -8.94
CA PRO A 99 -3.75 21.42 -8.38
C PRO A 99 -2.23 21.50 -8.64
N ILE A 100 -1.43 21.27 -7.59
CA ILE A 100 0.04 21.22 -7.67
C ILE A 100 0.58 19.79 -7.55
N SER A 101 -0.16 18.90 -6.89
CA SER A 101 0.16 17.48 -6.75
C SER A 101 -1.09 16.71 -6.33
N GLY A 102 -0.97 15.38 -6.28
CA GLY A 102 -2.04 14.48 -5.87
C GLY A 102 -2.91 14.02 -7.03
N VAL A 103 -3.91 13.21 -6.70
CA VAL A 103 -4.85 12.60 -7.64
C VAL A 103 -6.29 12.86 -7.21
N SER A 104 -7.22 12.56 -8.12
CA SER A 104 -8.66 12.63 -7.85
C SER A 104 -9.07 11.60 -6.78
N PRO A 105 -10.27 11.73 -6.17
CA PRO A 105 -10.79 10.76 -5.22
C PRO A 105 -10.80 9.32 -5.77
N GLU A 106 -11.07 9.15 -7.06
CA GLU A 106 -10.99 7.85 -7.71
C GLU A 106 -9.54 7.35 -7.69
N GLY A 107 -8.56 8.18 -8.06
CA GLY A 107 -7.14 7.80 -8.01
C GLY A 107 -6.68 7.42 -6.60
N VAL A 108 -7.23 8.06 -5.57
CA VAL A 108 -7.01 7.68 -4.17
C VAL A 108 -7.62 6.29 -3.87
N ASP A 109 -8.85 6.01 -4.30
CA ASP A 109 -9.47 4.68 -4.16
C ASP A 109 -8.66 3.59 -4.90
N LEU A 110 -8.07 3.88 -6.06
CA LEU A 110 -7.16 2.93 -6.72
C LEU A 110 -5.94 2.62 -5.85
N LEU A 111 -5.25 3.65 -5.36
CA LEU A 111 -4.08 3.51 -4.51
C LEU A 111 -4.41 2.73 -3.24
N ASP A 112 -5.55 3.01 -2.62
CA ASP A 112 -6.04 2.34 -1.41
C ASP A 112 -6.15 0.82 -1.60
N ARG A 113 -6.68 0.41 -2.77
CA ARG A 113 -6.85 -0.99 -3.14
C ARG A 113 -5.54 -1.66 -3.56
N LEU A 114 -4.70 -0.98 -4.35
CA LEU A 114 -3.41 -1.52 -4.79
C LEU A 114 -2.44 -1.72 -3.60
N LEU A 115 -2.45 -0.77 -2.65
CA LEU A 115 -1.62 -0.77 -1.44
C LEU A 115 -2.30 -1.46 -0.25
N SER A 116 -3.12 -2.48 -0.51
CA SER A 116 -3.68 -3.32 0.54
C SER A 116 -2.64 -4.33 1.05
N PHE A 117 -2.52 -4.45 2.37
CA PHE A 117 -1.57 -5.38 3.00
C PHE A 117 -1.88 -6.83 2.62
N ASP A 118 -3.15 -7.22 2.73
CA ASP A 118 -3.64 -8.54 2.29
C ASP A 118 -3.77 -8.57 0.75
N PRO A 119 -3.02 -9.43 0.04
CA PRO A 119 -3.07 -9.51 -1.42
C PRO A 119 -4.46 -9.90 -1.97
N ARG A 120 -5.30 -10.57 -1.16
CA ARG A 120 -6.67 -10.96 -1.56
C ARG A 120 -7.58 -9.76 -1.76
N GLN A 121 -7.25 -8.62 -1.14
CA GLN A 121 -8.01 -7.38 -1.24
C GLN A 121 -7.60 -6.53 -2.45
N ARG A 122 -6.46 -6.85 -3.09
CA ARG A 122 -5.98 -6.13 -4.28
C ARG A 122 -6.78 -6.54 -5.52
N PRO A 123 -7.10 -5.60 -6.42
CA PRO A 123 -7.80 -5.89 -7.67
C PRO A 123 -6.89 -6.71 -8.61
N THR A 124 -7.44 -7.35 -9.62
CA THR A 124 -6.65 -7.82 -10.77
C THR A 124 -6.24 -6.63 -11.65
N ALA A 125 -5.26 -6.81 -12.53
CA ALA A 125 -4.89 -5.78 -13.50
C ALA A 125 -6.08 -5.37 -14.37
N GLU A 126 -6.91 -6.33 -14.81
CA GLU A 126 -8.13 -6.08 -15.58
C GLU A 126 -9.15 -5.26 -14.79
N GLN A 127 -9.38 -5.59 -13.52
CA GLN A 127 -10.30 -4.83 -12.65
C GLN A 127 -9.80 -3.40 -12.41
N ALA A 128 -8.49 -3.24 -12.19
CA ALA A 128 -7.88 -1.92 -12.03
C ALA A 128 -8.01 -1.11 -13.32
N LEU A 129 -7.78 -1.71 -14.48
CA LEU A 129 -7.91 -1.03 -15.77
C LEU A 129 -9.36 -0.59 -16.04
N SER A 130 -10.31 -1.51 -15.83
CA SER A 130 -11.73 -1.27 -16.15
C SER A 130 -12.36 -0.14 -15.33
N LYS A 131 -11.86 0.07 -14.10
CA LYS A 131 -12.39 1.09 -13.19
C LYS A 131 -11.78 2.48 -13.43
N PHE A 132 -10.64 2.58 -14.12
CA PHE A 132 -9.83 3.80 -14.19
C PHE A 132 -9.49 4.29 -15.61
N LEU A 133 -9.71 3.46 -16.64
CA LEU A 133 -9.31 3.76 -18.03
C LEU A 133 -10.44 3.74 -19.05
N ILE A 134 -11.69 3.50 -18.61
CA ILE A 134 -12.87 3.75 -19.45
C ILE A 134 -13.36 5.17 -19.14
N LEU A 135 -12.75 6.13 -19.85
CA LEU A 135 -13.28 7.47 -20.08
C LEU A 135 -14.45 7.41 -21.06
#